data_AF-A0A1B7X8D4-F1
#
_entry.id   AF-A0A1B7X8D4-F1
#
_cell.length_a   1.000
_cell.length_b   1.000
_cell.length_c   1.000
_cell.angle_alpha   90.00
_cell.angle_beta   90.00
_cell.angle_gamma   90.00
#
_symmetry.space_group_name_H-M   'P 1'
#
loop_
_entity.id
_entity.type
_entity.pdbx_description
1 polymer ?
#
loop_
_entity_poly.entity_id
_entity_poly.type
_entity_poly.pdbx_seq_one_letter_code
_entity_poly.pdbx_strand_id
1 'polypeptide(L)'
;MSTEDDLVKHLDQVNQVVEEYLKGNDPTVISKQLDIPRQRVVTLINEWKVMASANDAIRARAKEALAAADTHYSKLVSRTYEVIDEASMTNNLSAKTAAIKLVMDIESKRIDMLQKAGLLENKELAEEMMEIEKRQEILVLILKDIASEYPQVRDEIMRRLSSFAKNNEVITVVHDVQ
;
A
#
# COMPACT_ATOMS: atom_id res chain seq x y z
N MET A 1 21.84 -25.88 -3.83
CA MET A 1 21.01 -25.37 -2.73
C MET A 1 21.78 -24.25 -2.03
N SER A 2 21.88 -23.05 -2.61
CA SER A 2 22.70 -21.97 -2.00
C SER A 2 22.17 -20.57 -2.28
N THR A 3 21.58 -20.29 -3.44
CA THR A 3 21.17 -18.93 -3.79
C THR A 3 19.94 -18.43 -3.04
N GLU A 4 19.02 -19.33 -2.67
CA GLU A 4 17.74 -18.98 -2.06
C GLU A 4 17.89 -18.81 -0.54
N ASP A 5 18.59 -19.73 0.13
CA ASP A 5 18.90 -19.65 1.56
C ASP A 5 19.75 -18.43 1.92
N ASP A 6 20.70 -18.06 1.05
CA ASP A 6 21.53 -16.87 1.24
C ASP A 6 20.75 -15.57 1.00
N LEU A 7 19.74 -15.60 0.11
CA LEU A 7 18.81 -14.49 -0.09
C LEU A 7 17.93 -14.27 1.14
N VAL A 8 17.37 -15.35 1.69
CA VAL A 8 16.51 -15.31 2.89
C VAL A 8 17.29 -14.75 4.08
N LYS A 9 18.52 -15.24 4.32
CA LYS A 9 19.39 -14.71 5.39
C LYS A 9 19.71 -13.22 5.21
N HIS A 10 19.93 -12.77 3.97
CA HIS A 10 20.18 -11.35 3.69
C HIS A 10 18.93 -10.50 3.96
N LEU A 11 17.74 -10.98 3.57
CA LEU A 11 16.47 -10.29 3.84
C LEU A 11 16.17 -10.22 5.34
N ASP A 12 16.45 -11.29 6.10
CA ASP A 12 16.31 -11.29 7.56
C ASP A 12 17.24 -10.26 8.22
N GLN A 13 18.49 -10.16 7.75
CA GLN A 13 19.44 -9.14 8.22
C GLN A 13 18.99 -7.71 7.89
N VAL A 14 18.43 -7.48 6.69
CA VAL A 14 17.85 -6.18 6.31
C VAL A 14 16.69 -5.85 7.26
N ASN A 15 15.76 -6.78 7.47
CA ASN A 15 14.58 -6.57 8.33
C ASN A 15 14.97 -6.24 9.78
N GLN A 16 15.95 -6.97 10.35
CA GLN A 16 16.43 -6.74 11.71
C GLN A 16 17.06 -5.35 11.88
N VAL A 17 17.88 -4.90 10.93
CA VAL A 17 18.49 -3.57 10.95
C VAL A 17 17.46 -2.46 10.75
N VAL A 18 16.49 -2.68 9.86
CA VAL A 18 15.42 -1.71 9.57
C VAL A 18 14.47 -1.57 10.75
N GLU A 19 14.16 -2.64 11.47
CA GLU A 19 13.32 -2.59 12.67
C GLU A 19 13.93 -1.65 13.73
N GLU A 20 15.23 -1.76 13.99
CA GLU A 20 15.93 -0.87 14.92
C GLU A 20 16.02 0.57 14.40
N TYR A 21 16.19 0.75 13.09
CA TYR A 21 16.16 2.07 12.45
C TYR A 21 14.76 2.74 12.57
N LEU A 22 13.67 1.97 12.42
CA LEU A 22 12.30 2.46 12.58
C LEU A 22 11.94 2.79 14.03
N LYS A 23 12.60 2.18 15.02
CA LYS A 23 12.52 2.55 16.45
C LYS A 23 13.21 3.90 16.74
N GLY A 24 13.87 4.51 15.76
CA GLY A 24 14.53 5.82 15.87
C GLY A 24 16.01 5.74 16.28
N ASN A 25 16.61 4.55 16.27
CA ASN A 25 18.02 4.38 16.61
C ASN A 25 18.93 4.84 15.47
N ASP A 26 19.99 5.58 15.82
CA ASP A 26 21.02 5.96 14.85
C ASP A 26 21.88 4.76 14.40
N PRO A 27 22.45 4.74 13.19
CA PRO A 27 23.25 3.63 12.68
C PRO A 27 24.41 3.19 13.58
N THR A 28 24.94 4.11 14.39
CA THR A 28 26.00 3.84 15.38
C THR A 28 25.48 3.06 16.59
N VAL A 29 24.23 3.31 17.00
CA VAL A 29 23.56 2.60 18.10
C VAL A 29 23.16 1.20 17.64
N ILE A 30 22.55 1.11 16.46
CA ILE A 30 22.17 -0.17 15.81
C ILE A 30 23.40 -1.07 15.63
N SER A 31 24.51 -0.50 15.18
CA SER A 31 25.78 -1.22 15.01
C SER A 31 26.26 -1.90 16.30
N LYS A 32 26.11 -1.22 17.44
CA LYS A 32 26.51 -1.76 18.75
C LYS A 32 25.53 -2.79 19.29
N GLN A 33 24.23 -2.61 19.04
CA GLN A 33 23.18 -3.49 19.53
C GLN A 33 23.14 -4.82 18.76
N LEU A 34 23.34 -4.77 17.45
CA LEU A 34 23.25 -5.94 16.58
C LEU A 34 24.61 -6.59 16.28
N ASP A 35 25.71 -6.03 16.81
CA ASP A 35 27.09 -6.43 16.50
C ASP A 35 27.38 -6.45 14.98
N ILE A 36 26.76 -5.53 14.25
CA ILE A 36 26.95 -5.36 12.80
C ILE A 36 27.84 -4.14 12.58
N PRO A 37 28.84 -4.20 11.68
CA PRO A 37 29.64 -3.03 11.34
C PRO A 37 28.78 -1.85 10.88
N ARG A 38 28.99 -0.66 11.45
CA ARG A 38 28.23 0.57 11.12
C ARG A 38 28.07 0.80 9.61
N GLN A 39 29.12 0.56 8.84
CA GLN A 39 29.08 0.72 7.39
C GLN A 39 28.07 -0.24 6.74
N ARG A 40 28.01 -1.50 7.21
CA ARG A 40 27.04 -2.50 6.76
C ARG A 40 25.62 -2.13 7.17
N VAL A 41 25.42 -1.61 8.39
CA VAL A 41 24.12 -1.08 8.85
C VAL A 41 23.62 0.03 7.92
N VAL A 42 24.46 1.00 7.59
CA VAL A 42 24.10 2.09 6.66
C VAL A 42 23.75 1.56 5.27
N THR A 43 24.52 0.59 4.77
CA THR A 43 24.22 -0.06 3.48
C THR A 43 22.87 -0.77 3.50
N LEU A 44 22.58 -1.57 4.53
CA LEU A 44 21.29 -2.29 4.66
C LEU A 44 20.10 -1.32 4.77
N ILE A 45 20.24 -0.22 5.50
CA ILE A 45 19.22 0.85 5.57
C ILE A 45 19.01 1.49 4.20
N ASN A 46 20.08 1.77 3.45
CA ASN A 46 19.97 2.36 2.13
C ASN A 46 19.39 1.38 1.10
N GLU A 47 19.75 0.10 1.16
CA GLU A 47 19.14 -0.96 0.36
C GLU A 47 17.62 -1.02 0.62
N TRP A 48 17.21 -1.02 1.89
CA TRP A 48 15.79 -0.96 2.25
C TRP A 48 15.10 0.31 1.76
N LYS A 49 15.72 1.49 1.89
CA LYS A 49 15.16 2.75 1.36
C LYS A 49 14.97 2.70 -0.15
N VAL A 50 15.91 2.10 -0.89
CA VAL A 50 15.78 1.91 -2.33
C VAL A 50 14.65 0.92 -2.64
N MET A 51 14.53 -0.19 -1.93
CA MET A 51 13.44 -1.15 -2.12
C MET A 51 12.06 -0.55 -1.78
N ALA A 52 11.96 0.17 -0.67
CA ALA A 52 10.74 0.86 -0.24
C ALA A 52 10.35 1.97 -1.22
N SER A 53 11.30 2.83 -1.62
CA SER A 53 11.06 3.89 -2.60
C SER A 53 10.77 3.34 -4.00
N ALA A 54 11.37 2.21 -4.37
CA ALA A 54 11.05 1.52 -5.62
C ALA A 54 9.62 0.99 -5.60
N ASN A 55 9.15 0.43 -4.47
CA ASN A 55 7.76 0.02 -4.32
C ASN A 55 6.79 1.20 -4.40
N ASP A 56 7.08 2.32 -3.73
CA ASP A 56 6.25 3.53 -3.83
C ASP A 56 6.27 4.15 -5.23
N ALA A 57 7.42 4.17 -5.89
CA ALA A 57 7.55 4.66 -7.27
C ALA A 57 6.86 3.73 -8.28
N ILE A 58 6.93 2.41 -8.09
CA ILE A 58 6.21 1.41 -8.88
C ILE A 58 4.70 1.57 -8.67
N ARG A 59 4.26 1.80 -7.43
CA ARG A 59 2.85 2.05 -7.08
C ARG A 59 2.33 3.32 -7.73
N ALA A 60 3.06 4.42 -7.61
CA ALA A 60 2.73 5.69 -8.26
C ALA A 60 2.66 5.53 -9.79
N ARG A 61 3.63 4.80 -10.37
CA ARG A 61 3.64 4.47 -11.80
C ARG A 61 2.47 3.57 -12.21
N ALA A 62 2.06 2.62 -11.38
CA ALA A 62 0.90 1.77 -11.63
C ALA A 62 -0.39 2.57 -11.63
N LYS A 63 -0.56 3.52 -10.68
CA LYS A 63 -1.69 4.45 -10.65
C LYS A 63 -1.73 5.36 -11.87
N GLU A 64 -0.57 5.90 -12.26
CA GLU A 64 -0.44 6.73 -13.46
C GLU A 64 -0.75 5.93 -14.74
N ALA A 65 -0.23 4.70 -14.84
CA ALA A 65 -0.52 3.80 -15.96
C ALA A 65 -2.00 3.43 -16.04
N LEU A 66 -2.67 3.23 -14.89
CA LEU A 66 -4.10 2.99 -14.82
C LEU A 66 -4.91 4.20 -15.32
N ALA A 67 -4.55 5.41 -14.89
CA ALA A 67 -5.19 6.65 -15.36
C ALA A 67 -4.97 6.89 -16.86
N ALA A 68 -3.77 6.59 -17.36
CA ALA A 68 -3.45 6.64 -18.79
C ALA A 68 -4.26 5.60 -19.57
N ALA A 69 -4.42 4.38 -19.04
CA ALA A 69 -5.23 3.34 -19.65
C ALA A 69 -6.73 3.71 -19.68
N ASP A 70 -7.26 4.30 -18.61
CA ASP A 70 -8.65 4.81 -18.57
C ASP A 70 -8.90 5.91 -19.62
N THR A 71 -7.93 6.81 -19.78
CA THR A 71 -7.94 7.83 -20.83
C THR A 71 -7.92 7.19 -22.22
N HIS A 72 -7.13 6.13 -22.41
CA HIS A 72 -7.08 5.41 -23.68
C HIS A 72 -8.40 4.70 -24.00
N TYR A 73 -9.03 4.05 -23.02
CA TYR A 73 -10.36 3.48 -23.16
C TYR A 73 -11.40 4.53 -23.57
N SER A 74 -11.41 5.68 -22.90
CA SER A 74 -12.31 6.79 -23.24
C SER A 74 -12.14 7.26 -24.70
N LYS A 75 -10.90 7.32 -25.20
CA LYS A 75 -10.62 7.65 -26.61
C LYS A 75 -11.13 6.57 -27.56
N LEU A 76 -10.92 5.29 -27.26
CA LEU A 76 -11.40 4.18 -28.09
C LEU A 76 -12.94 4.16 -28.16
N VAL A 77 -13.61 4.40 -27.05
CA VAL A 77 -15.07 4.52 -26.99
C VAL A 77 -15.55 5.68 -27.87
N SER A 78 -14.95 6.86 -27.74
CA SER A 78 -15.26 8.02 -28.59
C SER A 78 -15.12 7.71 -30.08
N ARG A 79 -14.00 7.08 -30.49
CA ARG A 79 -13.80 6.69 -31.89
C ARG A 79 -14.80 5.64 -32.36
N THR A 80 -15.22 4.75 -31.48
CA THR A 80 -16.23 3.74 -31.82
C THR A 80 -17.61 4.37 -32.02
N TYR A 81 -17.95 5.43 -31.27
CA TYR A 81 -19.16 6.22 -31.54
C TYR A 81 -19.11 6.92 -32.91
N GLU A 82 -17.98 7.48 -33.30
CA GLU A 82 -17.81 8.05 -34.65
C GLU A 82 -18.08 7.00 -35.76
N VAL A 83 -17.62 5.76 -35.56
CA VAL A 83 -17.90 4.65 -36.49
C VAL A 83 -19.38 4.27 -36.51
N ILE A 84 -20.08 4.34 -35.37
CA ILE A 84 -21.54 4.12 -35.28
C ILE A 84 -22.29 5.19 -36.09
N ASP A 85 -21.86 6.44 -36.01
CA ASP A 85 -22.46 7.57 -36.73
C ASP A 85 -22.23 7.44 -38.23
N GLU A 86 -21.00 7.14 -38.66
CA GLU A 86 -20.67 6.91 -40.08
C GLU A 86 -21.43 5.71 -40.66
N ALA A 87 -21.51 4.60 -39.92
CA ALA A 87 -22.30 3.44 -40.31
C ALA A 87 -23.80 3.78 -40.43
N SER A 88 -24.30 4.72 -39.62
CA SER A 88 -25.67 5.21 -39.72
C SER A 88 -25.87 6.07 -40.97
N MET A 89 -24.92 6.96 -41.29
CA MET A 89 -24.98 7.80 -42.50
C MET A 89 -24.94 6.99 -43.79
N THR A 90 -24.21 5.87 -43.78
CA THR A 90 -24.05 4.96 -44.93
C THR A 90 -25.09 3.84 -44.98
N ASN A 91 -26.06 3.82 -44.05
CA ASN A 91 -27.05 2.74 -43.88
C ASN A 91 -26.41 1.34 -43.76
N ASN A 92 -25.19 1.24 -43.22
CA ASN A 92 -24.51 -0.04 -43.00
C ASN A 92 -24.85 -0.59 -41.60
N LEU A 93 -26.02 -1.23 -41.49
CA LEU A 93 -26.51 -1.77 -40.23
C LEU A 93 -25.57 -2.83 -39.63
N SER A 94 -24.90 -3.63 -40.46
CA SER A 94 -23.97 -4.67 -39.99
C SER A 94 -22.76 -4.07 -39.27
N ALA A 95 -22.17 -3.01 -39.83
CA ALA A 95 -21.06 -2.28 -39.21
C ALA A 95 -21.52 -1.58 -37.92
N LYS A 96 -22.73 -1.02 -37.92
CA LYS A 96 -23.33 -0.40 -36.73
C LYS A 96 -23.48 -1.38 -35.57
N THR A 97 -24.03 -2.57 -35.82
CA THR A 97 -24.15 -3.62 -34.80
C THR A 97 -22.79 -4.08 -34.29
N ALA A 98 -21.81 -4.25 -35.17
CA ALA A 98 -20.45 -4.62 -34.78
C ALA A 98 -19.78 -3.55 -33.91
N ALA A 99 -19.94 -2.27 -34.24
CA ALA A 99 -19.39 -1.15 -33.47
C ALA A 99 -20.06 -1.03 -32.09
N ILE A 100 -21.38 -1.21 -31.98
CA ILE A 100 -22.08 -1.23 -30.68
C ILE A 100 -21.54 -2.36 -29.79
N LYS A 101 -21.33 -3.55 -30.35
CA LYS A 101 -20.72 -4.66 -29.62
C LYS A 101 -19.30 -4.31 -29.16
N LEU A 102 -18.51 -3.67 -30.02
CA LEU A 102 -17.17 -3.23 -29.68
C LEU A 102 -17.17 -2.23 -28.51
N VAL A 103 -18.12 -1.27 -28.44
CA VAL A 103 -18.27 -0.38 -27.28
C VAL A 103 -18.49 -1.18 -26.00
N MET A 104 -19.43 -2.14 -26.02
CA MET A 104 -19.71 -2.98 -24.85
C MET A 104 -18.49 -3.79 -24.40
N ASP A 105 -17.75 -4.37 -25.36
CA ASP A 105 -16.53 -5.14 -25.06
C ASP A 105 -15.42 -4.25 -24.48
N ILE A 106 -15.29 -3.01 -24.97
CA ILE A 106 -14.31 -2.03 -24.47
C ILE A 106 -14.67 -1.61 -23.04
N GLU A 107 -15.92 -1.23 -22.78
CA GLU A 107 -16.37 -0.81 -21.45
C GLU A 107 -16.31 -1.95 -20.44
N SER A 108 -16.64 -3.18 -20.84
CA SER A 108 -16.50 -4.35 -19.97
C SER A 108 -15.05 -4.56 -19.51
N LYS A 109 -14.08 -4.42 -20.42
CA LYS A 109 -12.65 -4.52 -20.10
C LYS A 109 -12.16 -3.37 -19.21
N ARG A 110 -12.66 -2.16 -19.44
CA ARG A 110 -12.38 -0.98 -18.61
C ARG A 110 -12.85 -1.20 -17.17
N ILE A 111 -14.08 -1.68 -16.99
CA ILE A 111 -14.67 -1.96 -15.67
C ILE A 111 -13.88 -3.06 -14.95
N ASP A 112 -13.56 -4.17 -15.62
CA ASP A 112 -12.77 -5.26 -15.03
C ASP A 112 -11.38 -4.79 -14.57
N MET A 113 -10.71 -3.95 -15.36
CA MET A 113 -9.44 -3.33 -14.99
C MET A 113 -9.58 -2.45 -13.73
N LEU A 114 -10.60 -1.58 -13.69
CA LEU A 114 -10.83 -0.68 -12.55
C LEU A 114 -11.22 -1.42 -11.28
N GLN A 115 -12.04 -2.48 -11.38
CA GLN A 115 -12.38 -3.33 -10.24
C GLN A 115 -11.13 -4.03 -9.66
N LYS A 116 -10.28 -4.58 -10.53
CA LYS A 116 -9.02 -5.19 -10.10
C LYS A 116 -8.10 -4.19 -9.42
N ALA A 117 -8.01 -2.96 -9.96
CA ALA A 117 -7.24 -1.90 -9.33
C ALA A 117 -7.79 -1.49 -7.95
N GLY A 118 -9.11 -1.31 -7.81
CA GLY A 118 -9.71 -0.98 -6.52
C GLY A 118 -9.56 -2.08 -5.47
N LEU A 119 -9.60 -3.35 -5.88
CA LEU A 119 -9.33 -4.48 -4.99
C LEU A 119 -7.86 -4.53 -4.53
N LEU A 120 -6.92 -4.10 -5.37
CA LEU A 120 -5.50 -3.99 -5.00
C LEU A 120 -5.30 -2.86 -3.99
N GLU A 121 -5.88 -1.68 -4.23
CA GLU A 121 -5.78 -0.55 -3.29
C GLU A 121 -6.35 -0.87 -1.90
N ASN A 122 -7.50 -1.58 -1.84
CA ASN A 122 -8.11 -1.96 -0.57
C ASN A 122 -7.26 -3.00 0.21
N LYS A 123 -6.62 -3.94 -0.49
CA LYS A 123 -5.71 -4.91 0.15
C LYS A 123 -4.46 -4.24 0.68
N GLU A 124 -3.87 -3.34 -0.11
CA GLU A 124 -2.68 -2.59 0.29
C GLU A 124 -2.96 -1.66 1.48
N LEU A 125 -4.10 -0.96 1.49
CA LEU A 125 -4.50 -0.12 2.63
C LEU A 125 -4.70 -0.96 3.89
N ALA A 126 -5.32 -2.14 3.77
CA ALA A 126 -5.49 -3.04 4.90
C ALA A 126 -4.15 -3.53 5.46
N GLU A 127 -3.18 -3.83 4.59
CA GLU A 127 -1.83 -4.26 5.00
C GLU A 127 -1.06 -3.12 5.70
N GLU A 128 -1.11 -1.89 5.17
CA GLU A 128 -0.53 -0.72 5.83
C GLU A 128 -1.21 -0.42 7.17
N MET A 129 -2.54 -0.55 7.27
CA MET A 129 -3.28 -0.41 8.52
C MET A 129 -2.87 -1.45 9.56
N MET A 130 -2.70 -2.71 9.16
CA MET A 130 -2.23 -3.78 10.05
C MET A 130 -0.80 -3.53 10.55
N GLU A 131 0.10 -3.05 9.69
CA GLU A 131 1.44 -2.67 10.13
C GLU A 131 1.43 -1.51 11.13
N ILE A 132 0.58 -0.51 10.88
CA ILE A 132 0.42 0.64 11.78
C ILE A 132 -0.13 0.18 13.13
N GLU A 133 -1.15 -0.68 13.15
CA GLU A 133 -1.69 -1.27 14.38
C GLU A 133 -0.63 -2.04 15.15
N LYS A 134 0.17 -2.87 14.47
CA LYS A 134 1.28 -3.61 15.09
C LYS A 134 2.34 -2.68 15.68
N ARG A 135 2.71 -1.61 14.97
CA ARG A 135 3.66 -0.60 15.50
C ARG A 135 3.07 0.12 16.71
N GLN A 136 1.79 0.46 16.68
CA GLN A 136 1.10 1.08 17.81
C GLN A 136 1.04 0.15 19.03
N GLU A 137 0.75 -1.14 18.83
CA GLU A 137 0.74 -2.13 19.89
C GLU A 137 2.11 -2.24 20.58
N ILE A 138 3.19 -2.32 19.80
CA ILE A 138 4.57 -2.34 20.32
C ILE A 138 4.87 -1.07 21.11
N LEU A 139 4.48 0.11 20.62
CA LEU A 139 4.67 1.38 21.34
C LEU A 139 3.90 1.40 22.66
N VAL A 140 2.68 0.88 22.69
CA VAL A 140 1.89 0.76 23.93
C VAL A 140 2.56 -0.18 24.93
N LEU A 141 3.14 -1.30 24.46
CA LEU A 141 3.88 -2.23 25.32
C LEU A 141 5.13 -1.56 25.91
N ILE A 142 5.95 -0.90 25.09
CA ILE A 142 7.13 -0.16 25.57
C ILE A 142 6.74 0.89 26.63
N LEU A 143 5.65 1.63 26.40
CA LEU A 143 5.19 2.64 27.36
C LEU A 143 4.69 2.01 28.67
N LYS A 144 4.09 0.82 28.63
CA LYS A 144 3.68 0.06 29.82
C LYS A 144 4.88 -0.49 30.60
N ASP A 145 5.90 -0.96 29.89
CA ASP A 145 7.14 -1.47 30.49
C ASP A 145 7.91 -0.33 31.20
N ILE A 146 8.09 0.81 30.52
CA ILE A 146 8.69 2.02 31.11
C ILE A 146 7.88 2.51 32.33
N ALA A 147 6.56 2.49 32.25
CA ALA A 147 5.70 2.89 33.36
C ALA A 147 5.80 1.93 34.58
N SER A 148 6.24 0.69 34.37
CA SER A 148 6.47 -0.29 35.43
C SER A 148 7.84 -0.10 36.09
N GLU A 149 8.86 0.26 35.31
CA GLU A 149 10.22 0.55 35.80
C GLU A 149 10.34 1.92 36.48
N TYR A 150 9.53 2.91 36.08
CA TYR A 150 9.59 4.28 36.57
C TYR A 150 8.22 4.76 37.14
N PRO A 151 7.90 4.43 38.40
CA PRO A 151 6.60 4.74 39.03
C PRO A 151 6.23 6.24 39.04
N GLN A 152 7.23 7.13 39.02
CA GLN A 152 7.05 8.58 39.05
C GLN A 152 6.39 9.15 37.78
N VAL A 153 6.46 8.44 36.65
CA VAL A 153 5.84 8.85 35.37
C VAL A 153 4.66 7.98 34.95
N ARG A 154 4.41 6.88 35.68
CA ARG A 154 3.38 5.88 35.38
C ARG A 154 1.98 6.50 35.22
N ASP A 155 1.57 7.31 36.19
CA ASP A 155 0.21 7.84 36.24
C ASP A 155 -0.02 8.86 35.11
N GLU A 156 1.02 9.60 34.69
CA GLU A 156 0.98 10.50 33.53
C GLU A 156 0.87 9.73 32.22
N ILE A 157 1.66 8.66 32.04
CA ILE A 157 1.63 7.79 30.85
C ILE A 157 0.26 7.12 30.73
N MET A 158 -0.26 6.54 31.81
CA MET A 158 -1.56 5.87 31.80
C MET A 158 -2.72 6.84 31.54
N ARG A 159 -2.64 8.08 32.05
CA ARG A 159 -3.64 9.13 31.74
C ARG A 159 -3.63 9.51 30.26
N ARG A 160 -2.46 9.62 29.63
CA ARG A 160 -2.35 9.95 28.20
C ARG A 160 -2.76 8.79 27.29
N LEU A 161 -2.35 7.56 27.61
CA LEU A 161 -2.76 6.36 26.87
C LEU A 161 -4.29 6.16 26.91
N SER A 162 -4.92 6.36 28.07
CA SER A 162 -6.39 6.26 28.20
C SER A 162 -7.14 7.38 27.46
N SER A 163 -6.56 8.58 27.35
CA SER A 163 -7.14 9.65 26.53
C SER A 163 -7.13 9.34 25.03
N PHE A 164 -6.13 8.58 24.56
CA PHE A 164 -6.00 8.19 23.16
C PHE A 164 -6.90 7.00 22.81
N ALA A 165 -7.01 6.02 23.70
CA ALA A 165 -7.85 4.82 23.51
C ALA A 165 -9.35 5.14 23.33
N LYS A 166 -9.85 6.23 23.91
CA LYS A 166 -11.25 6.65 23.77
C LYS A 166 -11.66 7.12 22.37
N ASN A 167 -10.70 7.43 21.49
CA ASN A 167 -10.99 7.95 20.14
C ASN A 167 -10.97 6.87 19.05
N ASN A 168 -10.61 5.62 19.36
CA ASN A 168 -10.36 4.57 18.35
C ASN A 168 -11.50 3.54 18.18
N GLU A 169 -12.64 3.71 18.87
CA GLU A 169 -13.86 2.95 18.53
C GLU A 169 -14.58 3.63 17.36
N VAL A 170 -14.19 3.28 16.13
CA VAL A 170 -15.04 3.55 14.96
C VAL A 170 -16.22 2.58 15.04
N ILE A 171 -17.35 3.07 15.57
CA ILE A 171 -18.64 2.39 15.43
C ILE A 171 -19.00 2.43 13.94
N THR A 172 -18.76 1.32 13.22
CA THR A 172 -19.39 1.10 11.92
C THR A 172 -20.89 0.96 12.14
N VAL A 173 -21.63 2.05 11.91
CA VAL A 173 -23.10 2.02 11.80
C VAL A 173 -23.44 1.31 10.50
N VAL A 174 -23.74 0.02 10.59
CA VAL A 174 -24.36 -0.73 9.49
C VAL A 174 -25.77 -0.14 9.32
N HIS A 175 -25.97 0.62 8.24
CA HIS A 175 -27.31 0.98 7.81
C HIS A 175 -27.92 -0.25 7.14
N ASP A 176 -28.76 -0.99 7.87
CA ASP A 176 -29.74 -1.85 7.23
C ASP A 176 -30.78 -0.96 6.56
N VAL A 177 -30.78 -0.97 5.23
CA VAL A 177 -31.80 -0.31 4.42
C VAL A 177 -32.95 -1.33 4.26
N GLN A 178 -34.06 -1.05 4.93
CA GLN A 178 -35.33 -1.75 4.74
C GLN A 178 -36.04 -1.31 3.45
#